data_AF-A0A227JDB9-F1
#
_entry.id   AF-A0A227JDB9-F1
#
_cell.length_a   1.000
_cell.length_b   1.000
_cell.length_c   1.000
_cell.angle_alpha   90.00
_cell.angle_beta   90.00
_cell.angle_gamma   90.00
#
_symmetry.space_group_name_H-M   'P 1'
#
loop_
_entity.id
_entity.type
_entity.pdbx_description
1 polymer ?
#
loop_
_entity_poly.entity_id
_entity_poly.type
_entity_poly.pdbx_seq_one_letter_code
_entity_poly.pdbx_strand_id
1 'polypeptide(L)'
;PYGFANKGNAKTYDIKAFMAFYEQLLKVLNRKRLAGERIIEHSALIHLRRIFNADYSGYADLKSPSGLILNCIMFNYDGRIYGSDEARMLQKTNPDIDFSLGTIQEPVIESNSLYKSILSQSFISVHPGCASCAYQPFCGSDPCQNISVFGEPIGDKSLSRFCQYHKAMFTLILKHLYAEDGIGEMLKEWLHE
;
A
#
# COMPACT_ATOMS: atom_id res chain seq x y z
N PRO A 1 9.84 -5.79 3.80
CA PRO A 1 9.16 -5.89 5.12
C PRO A 1 9.98 -5.15 6.18
N TYR A 2 9.32 -4.43 7.07
CA TYR A 2 10.00 -3.66 8.11
C TYR A 2 10.35 -4.53 9.32
N GLY A 3 11.48 -4.23 9.97
CA GLY A 3 11.85 -4.82 11.27
C GLY A 3 12.00 -6.34 11.26
N PHE A 4 11.52 -6.99 12.33
CA PHE A 4 11.71 -8.43 12.58
C PHE A 4 10.96 -9.34 11.59
N ALA A 5 10.11 -8.80 10.72
CA ALA A 5 9.40 -9.55 9.69
C ALA A 5 10.34 -10.20 8.65
N ASN A 6 11.60 -9.74 8.54
CA ASN A 6 12.62 -10.35 7.68
C ASN A 6 13.35 -11.54 8.34
N LYS A 7 13.10 -11.87 9.62
CA LYS A 7 13.85 -12.91 10.35
C LYS A 7 13.26 -14.33 10.24
N GLY A 8 12.25 -14.56 9.40
CA GLY A 8 11.58 -15.85 9.27
C GLY A 8 11.91 -16.61 7.99
N ASN A 9 12.43 -17.84 8.11
CA ASN A 9 12.50 -18.85 7.05
C ASN A 9 11.10 -19.42 6.70
N ALA A 10 10.09 -18.56 6.53
CA ALA A 10 8.74 -19.01 6.19
C ALA A 10 8.70 -19.37 4.70
N LYS A 11 8.13 -20.53 4.36
CA LYS A 11 7.74 -20.85 2.97
C LYS A 11 6.80 -19.76 2.47
N THR A 12 7.31 -18.84 1.67
CA THR A 12 6.51 -17.75 1.08
C THR A 12 5.77 -18.28 -0.14
N TYR A 13 4.48 -17.93 -0.26
CA TYR A 13 3.72 -18.12 -1.49
C TYR A 13 3.99 -16.97 -2.47
N ASP A 14 3.97 -17.26 -3.75
CA ASP A 14 4.02 -16.23 -4.79
C ASP A 14 2.65 -15.54 -4.94
N ILE A 15 2.62 -14.43 -5.68
CA ILE A 15 1.36 -13.70 -5.91
C ILE A 15 0.37 -14.55 -6.69
N LYS A 16 0.82 -15.43 -7.59
CA LYS A 16 -0.08 -16.29 -8.37
C LYS A 16 -0.86 -17.27 -7.48
N ALA A 17 -0.18 -17.93 -6.55
CA ALA A 17 -0.78 -18.82 -5.56
C ALA A 17 -1.74 -18.06 -4.64
N PHE A 18 -1.34 -16.86 -4.20
CA PHE A 18 -2.22 -15.99 -3.41
C PHE A 18 -3.51 -15.64 -4.17
N MET A 19 -3.41 -15.24 -5.44
CA MET A 19 -4.58 -14.84 -6.23
C MET A 19 -5.50 -16.02 -6.53
N ALA A 20 -4.96 -17.22 -6.73
CA ALA A 20 -5.76 -18.43 -6.87
C ALA A 20 -6.57 -18.73 -5.59
N PHE A 21 -5.95 -18.58 -4.42
CA PHE A 21 -6.64 -18.64 -3.13
C PHE A 21 -7.69 -17.53 -3.00
N TYR A 22 -7.35 -16.31 -3.36
CA TYR A 22 -8.24 -15.16 -3.22
C TYR A 22 -9.49 -15.27 -4.09
N GLU A 23 -9.37 -15.76 -5.33
CA GLU A 23 -10.53 -16.03 -6.19
C GLU A 23 -11.43 -17.13 -5.62
N GLN A 24 -10.87 -18.14 -4.93
CA GLN A 24 -11.67 -19.12 -4.18
C GLN A 24 -12.39 -18.48 -2.99
N LEU A 25 -11.74 -17.57 -2.26
CA LEU A 25 -12.36 -16.80 -1.18
C LEU A 25 -13.56 -16.00 -1.69
N LEU A 26 -13.43 -15.28 -2.82
CA LEU A 26 -14.55 -14.54 -3.40
C LEU A 26 -15.74 -15.45 -3.78
N LYS A 27 -15.48 -16.66 -4.28
CA LYS A 27 -16.53 -17.66 -4.53
C LYS A 27 -17.24 -18.10 -3.24
N VAL A 28 -16.50 -18.26 -2.14
CA VAL A 28 -17.08 -18.57 -0.82
C VAL A 28 -17.94 -17.41 -0.33
N LEU A 29 -17.45 -16.18 -0.42
CA LEU A 29 -18.19 -14.98 0.00
C LEU A 29 -19.47 -14.78 -0.82
N ASN A 30 -19.42 -15.01 -2.14
CA ASN A 30 -20.62 -14.95 -2.97
C ASN A 30 -21.65 -16.01 -2.56
N ARG A 31 -21.23 -17.24 -2.24
CA ARG A 31 -22.15 -18.27 -1.71
C ARG A 31 -22.79 -17.84 -0.38
N LYS A 32 -22.03 -17.20 0.50
CA LYS A 32 -22.53 -16.65 1.76
C LYS A 32 -23.53 -15.51 1.54
N ARG A 33 -23.23 -14.58 0.62
CA ARG A 33 -24.15 -13.53 0.18
C ARG A 33 -25.48 -14.13 -0.27
N LEU A 34 -25.46 -15.14 -1.13
CA LEU A 34 -26.67 -15.81 -1.63
C LEU A 34 -27.46 -16.54 -0.54
N ALA A 35 -26.80 -16.91 0.58
CA ALA A 35 -27.45 -17.46 1.77
C ALA A 35 -27.97 -16.39 2.75
N GLY A 36 -27.86 -15.10 2.41
CA GLY A 36 -28.29 -13.98 3.25
C GLY A 36 -27.26 -13.49 4.26
N GLU A 37 -26.04 -14.02 4.25
CA GLU A 37 -24.94 -13.54 5.09
C GLU A 37 -24.16 -12.43 4.37
N ARG A 38 -24.09 -11.25 4.99
CA ARG A 38 -23.31 -10.14 4.46
C ARG A 38 -21.91 -10.09 5.08
N ILE A 39 -20.89 -10.36 4.27
CA ILE A 39 -19.48 -10.27 4.67
C ILE A 39 -18.74 -9.43 3.63
N ILE A 40 -18.06 -8.39 4.09
CA ILE A 40 -17.28 -7.49 3.23
C ILE A 40 -15.80 -7.82 3.40
N GLU A 41 -15.16 -8.23 2.31
CA GLU A 41 -13.71 -8.34 2.27
C GLU A 41 -13.12 -6.95 2.01
N HIS A 42 -12.39 -6.43 2.99
CA HIS A 42 -11.96 -5.04 3.01
C HIS A 42 -10.86 -4.74 1.99
N SER A 43 -10.01 -5.71 1.66
CA SER A 43 -9.00 -5.54 0.62
C SER A 43 -9.67 -5.27 -0.73
N ALA A 44 -10.62 -6.09 -1.15
CA ALA A 44 -11.41 -5.87 -2.35
C ALA A 44 -12.17 -4.54 -2.30
N LEU A 45 -12.79 -4.20 -1.16
CA LEU A 45 -13.48 -2.93 -1.00
C LEU A 45 -12.54 -1.72 -1.16
N ILE A 46 -11.32 -1.77 -0.62
CA ILE A 46 -10.30 -0.73 -0.81
C ILE A 46 -10.00 -0.54 -2.30
N HIS A 47 -9.76 -1.63 -3.03
CA HIS A 47 -9.45 -1.55 -4.46
C HIS A 47 -10.65 -1.07 -5.29
N LEU A 48 -11.87 -1.51 -4.95
CA LEU A 48 -13.11 -1.01 -5.54
C LEU A 48 -13.24 0.51 -5.33
N ARG A 49 -13.08 0.99 -4.09
CA ARG A 49 -13.14 2.41 -3.77
C ARG A 49 -12.05 3.19 -4.51
N ARG A 50 -10.83 2.66 -4.63
CA ARG A 50 -9.77 3.31 -5.42
C ARG A 50 -10.10 3.41 -6.91
N ILE A 51 -10.83 2.44 -7.49
CA ILE A 51 -11.27 2.49 -8.89
C ILE A 51 -12.41 3.50 -9.10
N PHE A 52 -13.43 3.48 -8.23
CA PHE A 52 -14.70 4.18 -8.48
C PHE A 52 -14.90 5.46 -7.67
N ASN A 53 -14.04 5.74 -6.69
CA ASN A 53 -14.09 6.97 -5.90
C ASN A 53 -12.72 7.68 -5.97
N ALA A 54 -12.65 8.71 -6.83
CA ALA A 54 -11.44 9.49 -7.04
C ALA A 54 -10.91 10.15 -5.75
N ASP A 55 -11.79 10.48 -4.81
CA ASP A 55 -11.45 11.15 -3.54
C ASP A 55 -11.07 10.15 -2.43
N TYR A 56 -11.15 8.84 -2.69
CA TYR A 56 -10.84 7.84 -1.68
C TYR A 56 -9.33 7.79 -1.40
N SER A 57 -8.93 8.36 -0.25
CA SER A 57 -7.56 8.39 0.25
C SER A 57 -7.41 7.70 1.62
N GLY A 58 -8.31 6.77 1.94
CA GLY A 58 -8.34 6.09 3.25
C GLY A 58 -7.27 5.02 3.45
N TYR A 59 -6.59 4.57 2.38
CA TYR A 59 -5.57 3.52 2.44
C TYR A 59 -4.18 4.09 2.15
N ALA A 60 -3.29 4.06 3.16
CA ALA A 60 -2.00 4.75 3.12
C ALA A 60 -1.08 4.27 1.98
N ASP A 61 -0.99 2.96 1.75
CA ASP A 61 -0.01 2.41 0.81
C ASP A 61 -0.34 2.71 -0.66
N LEU A 62 -1.62 2.97 -0.98
CA LEU A 62 -2.07 3.29 -2.34
C LEU A 62 -2.15 4.81 -2.61
N LYS A 63 -1.43 5.63 -1.83
CA LYS A 63 -1.33 7.08 -2.06
C LYS A 63 -0.16 7.46 -2.97
N SER A 64 -0.38 8.51 -3.76
CA SER A 64 0.64 9.25 -4.50
C SER A 64 0.28 10.73 -4.49
N PRO A 65 1.07 11.62 -3.86
CA PRO A 65 2.29 11.32 -3.09
C PRO A 65 2.01 10.42 -1.88
N SER A 66 3.05 9.81 -1.33
CA SER A 66 2.92 8.91 -0.17
C SER A 66 2.44 9.65 1.07
N GLY A 67 1.98 8.88 2.07
CA GLY A 67 1.56 9.42 3.36
C GLY A 67 2.67 9.94 4.27
N LEU A 68 3.95 9.79 3.88
CA LEU A 68 5.08 10.27 4.68
C LEU A 68 4.91 11.75 4.98
N ILE A 69 4.84 12.10 6.27
CA ILE A 69 4.53 13.41 6.85
C ILE A 69 3.13 13.99 6.53
N LEU A 70 2.49 13.55 5.44
CA LEU A 70 1.20 14.06 4.99
C LEU A 70 0.00 13.40 5.69
N ASN A 71 0.14 12.16 6.16
CA ASN A 71 -0.93 11.45 6.86
C ASN A 71 -0.83 11.55 8.38
N CYS A 72 0.40 11.55 8.91
CA CYS A 72 0.63 11.62 10.34
C CYS A 72 1.99 12.23 10.67
N ILE A 73 2.09 12.72 11.90
CA ILE A 73 3.34 13.00 12.58
C ILE A 73 3.33 12.14 13.84
N MET A 74 4.41 11.41 14.08
CA MET A 74 4.49 10.45 15.16
C MET A 74 5.60 10.84 16.14
N PHE A 75 5.27 10.78 17.42
CA PHE A 75 6.18 11.05 18.52
C PHE A 75 6.62 9.71 19.12
N ASN A 76 7.92 9.46 19.15
CA ASN A 76 8.48 8.26 19.74
C ASN A 76 8.82 8.49 21.22
N TYR A 77 8.95 7.40 21.98
CA TYR A 77 9.17 7.45 23.44
C TYR A 77 10.48 8.13 23.86
N ASP A 78 11.45 8.24 22.96
CA ASP A 78 12.73 8.91 23.15
C ASP A 78 12.69 10.40 22.78
N GLY A 79 11.50 10.93 22.50
CA GLY A 79 11.31 12.33 22.13
C GLY A 79 11.62 12.64 20.66
N ARG A 80 11.97 11.64 19.83
CA ARG A 80 12.15 11.85 18.38
C ARG A 80 10.82 11.90 17.64
N ILE A 81 10.79 12.67 16.56
CA ILE A 81 9.62 12.85 15.69
C ILE A 81 9.83 12.09 14.38
N TYR A 82 8.80 11.44 13.85
CA TYR A 82 8.82 10.75 12.55
C TYR A 82 7.60 11.11 11.73
N GLY A 83 7.72 11.17 10.40
CA GLY A 83 6.57 11.43 9.53
C GLY A 83 5.74 10.20 9.17
N SER A 84 6.12 9.00 9.61
CA SER A 84 5.31 7.79 9.51
C SER A 84 5.83 6.67 10.42
N ASP A 85 5.05 5.60 10.60
CA ASP A 85 5.53 4.42 11.33
C ASP A 85 6.64 3.70 10.59
N GLU A 86 6.58 3.70 9.26
CA GLU A 86 7.58 3.12 8.38
C GLU A 86 8.93 3.84 8.50
N ALA A 87 8.94 5.17 8.58
CA ALA A 87 10.16 5.95 8.82
C ALA A 87 10.77 5.64 10.20
N ARG A 88 9.92 5.51 11.24
CA ARG A 88 10.36 5.07 12.58
C ARG A 88 10.94 3.65 12.54
N MET A 89 10.37 2.77 11.75
CA MET A 89 10.88 1.41 11.59
C MET A 89 12.18 1.36 10.78
N LEU A 90 12.34 2.21 9.76
CA LEU A 90 13.59 2.36 9.01
C LEU A 90 14.74 2.80 9.91
N GLN A 91 14.49 3.69 10.88
CA GLN A 91 15.50 4.09 11.87
C GLN A 91 16.09 2.88 12.61
N LYS A 92 15.25 1.89 12.96
CA LYS A 92 15.69 0.71 13.71
C LYS A 92 16.56 -0.24 12.89
N THR A 93 16.38 -0.25 11.58
CA THR A 93 17.14 -1.13 10.68
C THR A 93 18.35 -0.44 10.04
N ASN A 94 18.40 0.89 10.08
CA ASN A 94 19.44 1.72 9.48
C ASN A 94 19.99 2.71 10.54
N PRO A 95 20.81 2.23 11.49
CA PRO A 95 21.29 3.07 12.60
C PRO A 95 22.20 4.21 12.14
N ASP A 96 22.82 4.09 10.97
CA ASP A 96 23.77 5.07 10.41
C ASP A 96 23.07 6.26 9.71
N ILE A 97 21.74 6.22 9.58
CA ILE A 97 20.94 7.26 8.93
C ILE A 97 19.91 7.78 9.93
N ASP A 98 19.80 9.10 10.07
CA ASP A 98 18.75 9.71 10.89
C ASP A 98 17.47 9.92 10.08
N PHE A 99 16.46 9.07 10.33
CA PHE A 99 15.13 9.17 9.73
C PHE A 99 14.15 10.02 10.56
N SER A 100 14.62 10.65 11.65
CA SER A 100 13.78 11.53 12.45
C SER A 100 13.68 12.94 11.86
N LEU A 101 12.58 13.62 12.19
CA LEU A 101 12.33 15.04 11.95
C LEU A 101 12.83 15.89 13.13
N GLY A 102 13.91 15.46 13.77
CA GLY A 102 14.43 16.05 15.01
C GLY A 102 13.74 15.53 16.26
N THR A 103 13.80 16.33 17.32
CA THR A 103 13.19 16.02 18.61
C THR A 103 12.00 16.93 18.89
N ILE A 104 11.22 16.61 19.93
CA ILE A 104 10.14 17.48 20.41
C ILE A 104 10.67 18.86 20.84
N GLN A 105 11.89 18.92 21.36
CA GLN A 105 12.53 20.17 21.78
C GLN A 105 13.08 20.96 20.59
N GLU A 106 13.59 20.27 19.58
CA GLU A 106 14.23 20.85 18.40
C GLU A 106 13.71 20.19 17.11
N PRO A 107 12.47 20.50 16.68
CA PRO A 107 11.90 19.94 15.47
C PRO A 107 12.52 20.57 14.22
N VAL A 108 12.82 19.75 13.21
CA VAL A 108 13.40 20.19 11.92
C VAL A 108 12.49 19.89 10.73
N ILE A 109 11.17 19.91 10.95
CA ILE A 109 10.17 19.45 9.97
C ILE A 109 10.35 20.10 8.59
N GLU A 110 10.39 21.43 8.54
CA GLU A 110 10.44 22.17 7.27
C GLU A 110 11.83 22.16 6.61
N SER A 111 12.89 22.05 7.40
CA SER A 111 14.28 22.13 6.92
C SER A 111 14.89 20.77 6.57
N ASN A 112 14.24 19.66 6.94
CA ASN A 112 14.76 18.31 6.74
C ASN A 112 14.86 17.95 5.25
N SER A 113 16.09 17.90 4.73
CA SER A 113 16.41 17.60 3.33
C SER A 113 16.12 16.14 2.95
N LEU A 114 16.29 15.20 3.89
CA LEU A 114 15.98 13.79 3.68
C LEU A 114 14.50 13.60 3.37
N TYR A 115 13.61 14.18 4.18
CA TYR A 115 12.17 14.08 3.96
C TYR A 115 11.73 14.77 2.67
N LYS A 116 12.28 15.95 2.35
CA LYS A 116 12.04 16.60 1.05
C LYS A 116 12.42 15.69 -0.12
N SER A 117 13.59 15.05 -0.04
CA SER A 117 14.05 14.12 -1.06
C SER A 117 13.16 12.88 -1.17
N ILE A 118 12.88 12.20 -0.06
CA ILE A 118 12.04 10.99 -0.04
C ILE A 118 10.62 11.28 -0.53
N LEU A 119 10.01 12.38 -0.06
CA LEU A 119 8.66 12.76 -0.45
C LEU A 119 8.57 13.10 -1.95
N SER A 120 9.56 13.78 -2.51
CA SER A 120 9.63 14.05 -3.96
C SER A 120 9.72 12.78 -4.80
N GLN A 121 10.25 11.69 -4.23
CA GLN A 121 10.34 10.37 -4.84
C GLN A 121 9.15 9.47 -4.52
N SER A 122 8.02 10.04 -4.10
CA SER A 122 6.75 9.32 -3.90
C SER A 122 5.71 9.60 -4.97
N PHE A 123 6.03 10.46 -5.95
CA PHE A 123 5.15 10.80 -7.06
C PHE A 123 5.23 9.75 -8.16
N ILE A 124 4.34 8.75 -8.11
CA ILE A 124 4.42 7.59 -9.01
C ILE A 124 4.22 7.93 -10.49
N SER A 125 3.67 9.10 -10.82
CA SER A 125 3.43 9.56 -12.20
C SER A 125 4.72 9.65 -13.03
N VAL A 126 5.88 9.81 -12.37
CA VAL A 126 7.19 9.91 -13.03
C VAL A 126 8.08 8.70 -12.78
N HIS A 127 7.62 7.70 -12.02
CA HIS A 127 8.44 6.52 -11.72
C HIS A 127 8.51 5.57 -12.92
N PRO A 128 9.70 4.97 -13.19
CA PRO A 128 9.82 3.88 -14.15
C PRO A 128 8.84 2.74 -13.85
N GLY A 129 8.12 2.28 -14.88
CA GLY A 129 7.11 1.22 -14.76
C GLY A 129 5.76 1.66 -14.18
N CYS A 130 5.66 2.81 -13.51
CA CYS A 130 4.40 3.41 -13.07
C CYS A 130 3.83 4.39 -14.10
N ALA A 131 4.69 5.19 -14.74
CA ALA A 131 4.27 6.20 -15.74
C ALA A 131 3.47 5.61 -16.92
N SER A 132 3.69 4.34 -17.25
CA SER A 132 2.98 3.60 -18.30
C SER A 132 2.01 2.53 -17.77
N CYS A 133 1.74 2.51 -16.46
CA CYS A 133 0.89 1.50 -15.84
C CYS A 133 -0.59 1.92 -15.91
N ALA A 134 -1.45 1.06 -16.46
CA ALA A 134 -2.89 1.32 -16.53
C ALA A 134 -3.58 1.53 -15.16
N TYR A 135 -3.00 0.99 -14.08
CA TYR A 135 -3.52 1.12 -12.72
C TYR A 135 -2.96 2.33 -11.96
N GLN A 136 -2.10 3.14 -12.57
CA GLN A 136 -1.49 4.30 -11.93
C GLN A 136 -2.50 5.26 -11.28
N PRO A 137 -3.69 5.55 -11.88
CA PRO A 137 -4.67 6.45 -11.25
C PRO A 137 -5.22 5.96 -9.90
N PHE A 138 -5.18 4.65 -9.66
CA PHE A 138 -5.76 4.01 -8.47
C PHE A 138 -4.69 3.59 -7.45
N CYS A 139 -3.41 3.71 -7.80
CA CYS A 139 -2.29 3.12 -7.08
C CYS A 139 -1.45 4.16 -6.34
N GLY A 140 -0.47 3.68 -5.57
CA GLY A 140 0.50 4.46 -4.83
C GLY A 140 1.82 3.72 -4.68
N SER A 141 2.77 4.35 -3.99
CA SER A 141 4.02 3.70 -3.60
C SER A 141 4.54 4.38 -2.34
N ASP A 142 4.79 3.60 -1.29
CA ASP A 142 5.46 4.09 -0.09
C ASP A 142 6.99 4.04 -0.30
N PRO A 143 7.68 5.19 -0.31
CA PRO A 143 9.13 5.22 -0.47
C PRO A 143 9.86 4.60 0.71
N CYS A 144 9.29 4.61 1.92
CA CYS A 144 9.90 3.93 3.06
C CYS A 144 9.99 2.42 2.80
N GLN A 145 8.98 1.86 2.12
CA GLN A 145 8.92 0.42 1.85
C GLN A 145 9.98 0.06 0.82
N ASN A 146 10.15 0.91 -0.19
CA ASN A 146 11.17 0.72 -1.19
C ASN A 146 12.57 0.85 -0.59
N ILE A 147 12.82 1.81 0.32
CA ILE A 147 14.11 1.90 1.03
C ILE A 147 14.37 0.61 1.80
N SER A 148 13.36 0.07 2.50
CA SER A 148 13.51 -1.17 3.26
C SER A 148 13.81 -2.40 2.40
N VAL A 149 13.35 -2.44 1.13
CA VAL A 149 13.43 -3.63 0.27
C VAL A 149 14.55 -3.53 -0.76
N PHE A 150 14.76 -2.35 -1.34
CA PHE A 150 15.67 -2.07 -2.44
C PHE A 150 16.85 -1.17 -2.05
N GLY A 151 16.82 -0.57 -0.85
CA GLY A 151 17.83 0.38 -0.39
C GLY A 151 17.66 1.80 -0.95
N GLU A 152 16.59 2.06 -1.70
CA GLU A 152 16.30 3.35 -2.33
C GLU A 152 14.77 3.57 -2.45
N PRO A 153 14.27 4.82 -2.52
CA PRO A 153 12.85 5.15 -2.32
C PRO A 153 11.94 4.90 -3.54
N ILE A 154 12.47 4.80 -4.76
CA ILE A 154 11.65 4.53 -5.95
C ILE A 154 11.30 3.06 -6.01
N GLY A 155 12.25 2.14 -5.93
CA GLY A 155 12.10 0.68 -5.97
C GLY A 155 11.85 0.09 -7.36
N ASP A 156 12.42 -1.07 -7.66
CA ASP A 156 12.16 -1.81 -8.91
C ASP A 156 10.74 -2.41 -8.93
N LYS A 157 9.89 -1.85 -9.80
CA LYS A 157 8.48 -2.25 -9.95
C LYS A 157 8.30 -3.66 -10.52
N SER A 158 9.29 -4.20 -11.22
CA SER A 158 9.26 -5.57 -11.76
C SER A 158 9.45 -6.62 -10.66
N LEU A 159 10.27 -6.30 -9.65
CA LEU A 159 10.57 -7.16 -8.51
C LEU A 159 9.65 -6.90 -7.30
N SER A 160 8.95 -5.77 -7.30
CA SER A 160 8.07 -5.37 -6.20
C SER A 160 6.85 -6.29 -6.06
N ARG A 161 6.84 -7.09 -4.98
CA ARG A 161 5.68 -7.89 -4.56
C ARG A 161 4.43 -7.02 -4.33
N PHE A 162 4.62 -5.79 -3.84
CA PHE A 162 3.54 -4.81 -3.67
C PHE A 162 2.88 -4.49 -5.02
N CYS A 163 3.68 -4.16 -6.04
CA CYS A 163 3.14 -3.91 -7.38
C CYS A 163 2.47 -5.14 -7.98
N GLN A 164 3.07 -6.32 -7.85
CA GLN A 164 2.48 -7.57 -8.36
C GLN A 164 1.12 -7.83 -7.70
N TYR A 165 1.01 -7.68 -6.38
CA TYR A 165 -0.23 -7.86 -5.63
C TYR A 165 -1.32 -6.89 -6.09
N HIS A 166 -1.06 -5.57 -6.06
CA HIS A 166 -2.10 -4.58 -6.37
C HIS A 166 -2.54 -4.64 -7.83
N LYS A 167 -1.61 -4.85 -8.77
CA LYS A 167 -1.97 -5.07 -10.19
C LYS A 167 -2.90 -6.28 -10.32
N ALA A 168 -2.59 -7.39 -9.67
CA ALA A 168 -3.39 -8.59 -9.74
C ALA A 168 -4.77 -8.43 -9.08
N MET A 169 -4.84 -7.71 -7.96
CA MET A 169 -6.10 -7.36 -7.29
C MET A 169 -7.00 -6.48 -8.16
N PHE A 170 -6.47 -5.39 -8.72
CA PHE A 170 -7.24 -4.54 -9.65
C PHE A 170 -7.71 -5.33 -10.87
N THR A 171 -6.84 -6.18 -11.44
CA THR A 171 -7.19 -7.05 -12.57
C THR A 171 -8.35 -7.99 -12.21
N LEU A 172 -8.27 -8.67 -11.06
CA LEU A 172 -9.29 -9.63 -10.62
C LEU A 172 -10.64 -8.95 -10.39
N ILE A 173 -10.64 -7.79 -9.75
CA ILE A 173 -11.85 -7.02 -9.47
C ILE A 173 -12.52 -6.57 -10.77
N LEU A 174 -11.75 -5.94 -11.67
CA LEU A 174 -12.27 -5.51 -12.97
C LEU A 174 -12.78 -6.70 -13.78
N LYS A 175 -12.05 -7.82 -13.80
CA LYS A 175 -12.49 -9.06 -14.48
C LYS A 175 -13.90 -9.46 -14.06
N HIS A 176 -14.18 -9.55 -12.76
CA HIS A 176 -15.51 -9.95 -12.26
C HIS A 176 -16.58 -8.89 -12.51
N LEU A 177 -16.24 -7.60 -12.37
CA LEU A 177 -17.16 -6.52 -12.66
C LEU A 177 -17.58 -6.48 -14.13
N TYR A 178 -16.65 -6.65 -15.07
CA TYR A 178 -16.94 -6.70 -16.51
C TYR A 178 -17.60 -7.99 -16.95
N ALA A 179 -17.34 -9.11 -16.26
CA ALA A 179 -18.03 -10.36 -16.55
C ALA A 179 -19.49 -10.38 -16.06
N GLU A 180 -19.87 -9.44 -15.18
CA GLU A 180 -21.21 -9.35 -14.56
C GLU A 180 -21.66 -10.67 -13.94
N ASP A 181 -20.71 -11.42 -13.37
CA ASP A 181 -21.00 -12.69 -12.70
C ASP A 181 -21.47 -12.46 -11.26
N GLY A 182 -21.81 -13.54 -10.55
CA GLY A 182 -22.26 -13.43 -9.16
C GLY A 182 -21.26 -12.74 -8.23
N ILE A 183 -19.95 -12.80 -8.53
CA ILE A 183 -18.94 -12.05 -7.77
C ILE A 183 -18.99 -10.58 -8.16
N GLY A 184 -19.12 -10.25 -9.45
CA GLY A 184 -19.32 -8.89 -9.94
C GLY A 184 -20.50 -8.19 -9.26
N GLU A 185 -21.65 -8.85 -9.16
CA GLU A 185 -22.82 -8.31 -8.47
C GLU A 185 -22.56 -8.09 -6.97
N MET A 186 -21.87 -9.03 -6.31
CA MET A 186 -21.47 -8.87 -4.90
C MET A 186 -20.53 -7.66 -4.72
N LEU A 187 -19.59 -7.45 -5.63
CA LEU A 187 -18.66 -6.32 -5.58
C LEU A 187 -19.38 -4.98 -5.77
N LYS A 188 -20.39 -4.93 -6.65
CA LYS A 188 -21.25 -3.74 -6.85
C LYS A 188 -22.01 -3.40 -5.56
N GLU A 189 -22.56 -4.39 -4.86
CA GLU A 189 -23.25 -4.16 -3.58
C GLU A 189 -22.32 -3.56 -2.50
N TRP A 190 -21.04 -3.93 -2.50
CA TRP A 190 -20.08 -3.39 -1.53
C TRP A 190 -19.72 -1.93 -1.78
N LEU A 191 -19.89 -1.40 -3.00
CA LEU A 191 -19.62 0.01 -3.30
C LEU A 191 -20.57 0.98 -2.58
N HIS A 192 -21.74 0.50 -2.15
CA HIS A 192 -22.77 1.30 -1.49
C HIS A 192 -22.67 1.29 0.04
N GLU A 193 -21.61 0.67 0.58
CA GLU A 193 -21.27 0.63 2.00
C GLU A 193 -20.14 1.59 2.36
#